data_AF-A0A7S4ESK4-F1
#
_entry.id   AF-A0A7S4ESK4-F1
#
_cell.length_a   1.000
_cell.length_b   1.000
_cell.length_c   1.000
_cell.angle_alpha   90.00
_cell.angle_beta   90.00
_cell.angle_gamma   90.00
#
_symmetry.space_group_name_H-M   'P 1'
#
loop_
_entity.id
_entity.type
_entity.pdbx_description
1 polymer ?
#
loop_
_entity_poly.entity_id
_entity_poly.type
_entity_poly.pdbx_seq_one_letter_code
_entity_poly.pdbx_strand_id
1 'polypeptide(L)'
;QRITMSRTVVSGARRFRSVLPQLLLSLAFAPARGQNGGGAYAFGRVEGLPQTGDRAASSKHLQATGVENLLDLAKERKYALVNLTARSASRVPSVLTYPLGGGTTSALMHVGTLADHSPLTDTLRMGTPTFVSSDERDVAPRDTMDTSSAASSTQVPNGRDGQRQNTSAQRDGSSPSVTAAPPRSDGQRTSLHAVPPMHAVASRFTAVLQNVASRIADKYACGVAISLQGAQGGAAAGAGGLSPLEPFVWGSVTKQFTAVALLQLVDAGLVQLDGSAADLIDPMLQRLNLGSMRDLFGDMAATITPRHLATMRSGVPDYDTATPYPSFDDPFRAEVYAAPTREYSPADLLNQTWVASGRLNFAPGTNFSYSSTNFVLLGLLLAHASGEVEWDSFEQRSILNRLPFSRRRLYNQTIFAVSGAPKDYTKVHGFDRTSYNGHDPKKLPGKDVWGVHGVYGGWTASDLTAPAIDVARFSYDVYGVQGVKLLSEATRVVMVPTASRIYGFGTFNLSFMSGQSSGGPYFNAYGHLGATYGYQSLVAYFPGIDMSLAIATNIETDFQAQPAEAMCLAYNAVLQIVINKSITCTFVGKGYYDRKCDCGNNYICDAALMMCVPNLRGTLSKDDCERECGKQ
;
A
#
# COMPACT_ATOMS: atom_id res chain seq x y z
N GLN A 1 -4.03 -35.50 -59.09
CA GLN A 1 -2.77 -36.06 -58.53
C GLN A 1 -2.88 -36.01 -57.01
N ARG A 2 -3.35 -37.12 -56.40
CA ARG A 2 -2.62 -37.97 -55.44
C ARG A 2 -2.18 -37.28 -54.13
N ILE A 3 -2.99 -37.49 -53.09
CA ILE A 3 -2.52 -37.63 -51.71
C ILE A 3 -2.54 -39.14 -51.43
N THR A 4 -1.40 -39.70 -51.01
CA THR A 4 -1.27 -41.11 -50.61
C THR A 4 -0.75 -41.19 -49.18
N MET A 5 -1.39 -42.04 -48.38
CA MET A 5 -1.07 -42.44 -47.01
C MET A 5 0.15 -43.39 -46.90
N SER A 6 0.72 -43.48 -45.68
CA SER A 6 1.11 -44.73 -44.95
C SER A 6 1.45 -44.32 -43.49
N ARG A 7 0.75 -44.73 -42.41
CA ARG A 7 0.75 -46.00 -41.63
C ARG A 7 2.18 -46.49 -41.28
N THR A 8 2.56 -46.89 -40.05
CA THR A 8 1.86 -47.87 -39.18
C THR A 8 2.48 -48.04 -37.75
N VAL A 9 1.65 -48.54 -36.79
CA VAL A 9 1.89 -49.36 -35.54
C VAL A 9 2.53 -48.64 -34.32
N VAL A 10 1.98 -48.66 -33.09
CA VAL A 10 1.96 -49.78 -32.10
C VAL A 10 0.69 -49.83 -31.21
N SER A 11 0.20 -51.06 -30.99
CA SER A 11 -0.84 -51.58 -30.07
C SER A 11 -0.56 -51.25 -28.59
N GLY A 12 -1.44 -51.29 -27.59
CA GLY A 12 -2.72 -51.98 -27.38
C GLY A 12 -2.77 -52.47 -25.92
N ALA A 13 -3.76 -51.97 -25.16
CA ALA A 13 -4.51 -52.59 -24.06
C ALA A 13 -3.86 -52.97 -22.69
N ARG A 14 -4.42 -52.31 -21.65
CA ARG A 14 -5.01 -52.80 -20.36
C ARG A 14 -4.19 -53.69 -19.41
N ARG A 15 -4.12 -53.28 -18.14
CA ARG A 15 -4.78 -53.96 -16.98
C ARG A 15 -4.64 -53.20 -15.64
N PHE A 16 -5.74 -53.22 -14.88
CA PHE A 16 -5.86 -52.94 -13.44
C PHE A 16 -5.01 -53.90 -12.58
N ARG A 17 -4.48 -53.42 -11.44
CA ARG A 17 -4.66 -54.02 -10.10
C ARG A 17 -4.06 -53.17 -8.97
N SER A 18 -4.82 -53.09 -7.90
CA SER A 18 -4.53 -52.64 -6.53
C SER A 18 -3.46 -53.47 -5.81
N VAL A 19 -2.84 -52.93 -4.74
CA VAL A 19 -2.85 -53.43 -3.33
C VAL A 19 -1.87 -52.62 -2.45
N LEU A 20 -2.29 -52.40 -1.19
CA LEU A 20 -1.69 -51.66 -0.05
C LEU A 20 -0.58 -52.49 0.69
N PRO A 21 -0.05 -52.12 1.89
CA PRO A 21 1.38 -52.14 2.23
C PRO A 21 1.81 -53.21 3.27
N GLN A 22 3.12 -53.39 3.48
CA GLN A 22 3.73 -54.07 4.64
C GLN A 22 5.05 -53.34 4.99
N LEU A 23 5.29 -52.77 6.18
CA LEU A 23 5.43 -53.34 7.53
C LEU A 23 6.62 -54.31 7.65
N LEU A 24 7.71 -53.83 8.25
CA LEU A 24 8.74 -54.67 8.88
C LEU A 24 8.98 -54.18 10.30
N LEU A 25 8.88 -55.14 11.21
CA LEU A 25 8.97 -55.06 12.66
C LEU A 25 10.28 -55.76 13.06
N SER A 26 11.06 -55.14 13.95
CA SER A 26 12.08 -55.85 14.75
C SER A 26 12.11 -55.26 16.17
N LEU A 27 11.58 -56.07 17.09
CA LEU A 27 11.67 -56.08 18.55
C LEU A 27 13.13 -55.99 19.04
N ALA A 28 13.51 -55.72 20.29
CA ALA A 28 12.97 -55.20 21.55
C ALA A 28 14.16 -55.25 22.54
N PHE A 29 14.19 -54.39 23.56
CA PHE A 29 14.56 -54.67 24.97
C PHE A 29 14.89 -53.34 25.69
N ALA A 30 14.02 -52.96 26.61
CA ALA A 30 14.37 -52.13 27.77
C ALA A 30 14.76 -53.07 28.93
N PRO A 31 15.53 -52.58 29.92
CA PRO A 31 14.85 -52.38 31.20
C PRO A 31 15.31 -51.16 32.03
N ALA A 32 14.35 -50.72 32.85
CA ALA A 32 14.45 -50.30 34.26
C ALA A 32 15.14 -48.98 34.71
N ARG A 33 14.28 -48.17 35.36
CA ARG A 33 14.46 -47.22 36.48
C ARG A 33 15.78 -47.25 37.27
N GLY A 34 16.24 -46.06 37.66
CA GLY A 34 17.12 -45.81 38.81
C GLY A 34 17.24 -44.31 39.15
N GLN A 35 17.08 -43.95 40.42
CA GLN A 35 17.07 -42.60 41.00
C GLN A 35 18.50 -42.04 41.30
N ASN A 36 18.53 -40.73 41.58
CA ASN A 36 19.38 -39.98 42.55
C ASN A 36 20.76 -39.41 42.18
N GLY A 37 20.93 -38.12 42.56
CA GLY A 37 22.14 -37.44 43.05
C GLY A 37 23.14 -36.99 41.98
N GLY A 38 23.76 -35.80 42.00
CA GLY A 38 23.98 -34.79 43.03
C GLY A 38 25.44 -34.31 42.98
N GLY A 39 25.67 -33.01 42.74
CA GLY A 39 26.95 -32.27 42.94
C GLY A 39 28.09 -32.59 41.96
N ALA A 40 29.18 -31.83 41.82
CA ALA A 40 29.59 -30.50 42.27
C ALA A 40 31.09 -30.35 41.89
N TYR A 41 31.47 -29.20 41.32
CA TYR A 41 32.75 -28.48 41.43
C TYR A 41 34.11 -29.01 40.89
N ALA A 42 34.91 -27.99 40.52
CA ALA A 42 36.39 -27.86 40.45
C ALA A 42 37.08 -28.31 39.15
N PHE A 43 38.17 -27.70 38.64
CA PHE A 43 38.90 -26.41 38.72
C PHE A 43 40.25 -26.69 38.01
N GLY A 44 40.86 -25.72 37.31
CA GLY A 44 42.25 -25.77 36.81
C GLY A 44 42.39 -25.06 35.46
N ARG A 45 42.79 -23.77 35.32
CA ARG A 45 44.12 -23.11 35.52
C ARG A 45 45.26 -23.88 34.82
N VAL A 46 46.21 -23.31 34.05
CA VAL A 46 46.67 -21.92 33.84
C VAL A 46 47.79 -21.85 32.76
N GLU A 47 48.05 -20.65 32.22
CA GLU A 47 49.28 -20.13 31.54
C GLU A 47 49.72 -20.71 30.18
N GLY A 48 50.28 -19.93 29.22
CA GLY A 48 50.76 -18.55 29.26
C GLY A 48 51.17 -18.00 27.87
N LEU A 49 51.21 -16.66 27.81
CA LEU A 49 51.75 -15.73 26.77
C LEU A 49 53.28 -15.93 26.54
N PRO A 50 53.99 -15.31 25.55
CA PRO A 50 53.87 -13.87 25.20
C PRO A 50 54.28 -13.32 23.78
N GLN A 51 53.87 -12.05 23.57
CA GLN A 51 54.58 -10.91 22.93
C GLN A 51 54.81 -10.87 21.38
N THR A 52 54.80 -9.74 20.65
CA THR A 52 54.88 -8.26 20.86
C THR A 52 54.25 -7.53 19.64
N GLY A 53 53.55 -6.38 19.81
CA GLY A 53 54.03 -5.01 19.51
C GLY A 53 53.15 -4.36 18.41
N ASP A 54 52.84 -3.06 18.31
CA ASP A 54 53.28 -1.86 19.03
C ASP A 54 52.39 -0.64 18.61
N ARG A 55 52.34 0.41 19.46
CA ARG A 55 51.89 1.83 19.28
C ARG A 55 50.39 2.19 19.27
N ALA A 56 49.82 2.80 20.33
CA ALA A 56 50.00 4.15 20.94
C ALA A 56 49.10 5.23 20.28
N ALA A 57 48.00 5.65 20.95
CA ALA A 57 47.83 6.85 21.81
C ALA A 57 47.03 7.95 21.04
N SER A 58 46.10 8.73 21.60
CA SER A 58 46.04 9.31 22.95
C SER A 58 44.61 9.65 23.40
N SER A 59 44.43 9.62 24.72
CA SER A 59 43.29 10.13 25.51
C SER A 59 43.47 11.60 25.88
N LYS A 60 42.36 12.32 26.13
CA LYS A 60 42.32 13.37 27.17
C LYS A 60 41.01 13.31 27.97
N HIS A 61 41.19 13.28 29.29
CA HIS A 61 40.21 13.36 30.37
C HIS A 61 39.51 14.72 30.46
N LEU A 62 38.30 14.72 31.03
CA LEU A 62 37.90 15.67 32.07
C LEU A 62 36.81 15.06 32.97
N GLN A 63 36.75 15.58 34.20
CA GLN A 63 36.45 14.90 35.46
C GLN A 63 34.98 14.81 35.84
N ALA A 64 34.73 13.89 36.78
CA ALA A 64 33.52 13.71 37.55
C ALA A 64 33.30 14.78 38.64
N THR A 65 32.03 15.14 38.82
CA THR A 65 31.33 15.54 40.06
C THR A 65 29.90 15.01 39.85
N GLY A 66 29.11 14.47 40.78
CA GLY A 66 29.10 14.32 42.23
C GLY A 66 27.62 14.16 42.61
N VAL A 67 27.23 12.92 42.94
CA VAL A 67 26.19 12.41 43.88
C VAL A 67 24.92 13.24 44.25
N GLU A 68 23.79 12.51 44.35
CA GLU A 68 22.53 12.73 45.12
C GLU A 68 21.35 13.51 44.49
N ASN A 69 20.28 12.78 44.09
CA ASN A 69 19.06 12.63 44.92
C ASN A 69 17.98 11.76 44.27
N LEU A 70 17.43 10.85 45.09
CA LEU A 70 16.25 10.01 44.88
C LEU A 70 15.09 10.57 45.73
N LEU A 71 13.85 10.34 45.29
CA LEU A 71 12.56 10.47 46.01
C LEU A 71 11.96 11.89 46.14
N ASP A 72 10.90 12.17 45.39
CA ASP A 72 9.52 12.29 45.92
C ASP A 72 8.56 12.86 44.87
N LEU A 73 7.46 12.14 44.61
CA LEU A 73 6.09 12.68 44.46
C LEU A 73 5.12 11.54 44.09
N ALA A 74 4.77 10.75 45.11
CA ALA A 74 3.53 10.00 45.16
C ALA A 74 2.79 10.41 46.43
N LYS A 75 1.69 11.17 46.29
CA LYS A 75 0.45 11.08 47.10
C LYS A 75 -0.50 12.27 46.86
N GLU A 76 -1.78 11.96 47.07
CA GLU A 76 -3.00 12.79 47.14
C GLU A 76 -3.81 12.90 45.84
N ARG A 77 -5.11 12.54 45.72
CA ARG A 77 -6.21 12.05 46.61
C ARG A 77 -7.25 11.38 45.68
N LYS A 78 -7.72 10.14 45.91
CA LYS A 78 -8.91 9.73 46.69
C LYS A 78 -10.23 10.49 46.41
N TYR A 79 -11.16 9.83 45.69
CA TYR A 79 -12.62 9.69 45.93
C TYR A 79 -13.05 8.43 45.14
N ALA A 80 -13.44 7.30 45.74
CA ALA A 80 -14.63 6.93 46.51
C ALA A 80 -15.50 5.94 45.69
N LEU A 81 -15.55 4.70 46.18
CA LEU A 81 -16.36 3.60 45.66
C LEU A 81 -17.87 3.89 45.79
N VAL A 82 -18.65 3.42 44.83
CA VAL A 82 -20.03 2.96 45.06
C VAL A 82 -20.15 1.52 44.55
N ASN A 83 -20.39 0.61 45.49
CA ASN A 83 -20.83 -0.77 45.26
C ASN A 83 -22.28 -0.77 44.76
N LEU A 84 -22.56 -1.53 43.70
CA LEU A 84 -23.88 -2.12 43.49
C LEU A 84 -23.69 -3.58 43.06
N THR A 85 -23.83 -4.46 44.04
CA THR A 85 -24.14 -5.88 43.85
C THR A 85 -25.63 -6.02 43.57
N ALA A 86 -25.99 -6.68 42.47
CA ALA A 86 -27.29 -7.33 42.33
C ALA A 86 -27.11 -8.65 41.59
N ARG A 87 -27.19 -9.75 42.36
CA ARG A 87 -27.52 -11.08 41.85
C ARG A 87 -29.01 -11.10 41.54
N SER A 88 -29.40 -11.62 40.38
CA SER A 88 -30.51 -12.57 40.32
C SER A 88 -30.30 -13.52 39.14
N ALA A 89 -30.39 -14.81 39.46
CA ALA A 89 -30.33 -15.92 38.54
C ALA A 89 -31.69 -16.11 37.86
N SER A 90 -31.73 -16.65 36.64
CA SER A 90 -32.48 -17.88 36.36
C SER A 90 -32.42 -18.35 34.89
N ARG A 91 -32.08 -19.64 34.75
CA ARG A 91 -32.63 -20.66 33.83
C ARG A 91 -32.17 -20.72 32.36
N VAL A 92 -31.24 -21.66 32.15
CA VAL A 92 -31.11 -22.61 31.02
C VAL A 92 -32.20 -23.72 31.22
N PRO A 93 -32.79 -24.39 30.19
CA PRO A 93 -32.16 -25.36 29.28
C PRO A 93 -32.45 -25.11 27.78
N SER A 94 -31.50 -25.24 26.86
CA SER A 94 -30.96 -26.49 26.29
C SER A 94 -31.94 -27.29 25.43
N VAL A 95 -31.61 -27.33 24.14
CA VAL A 95 -31.62 -28.49 23.23
C VAL A 95 -32.98 -29.09 22.87
N LEU A 96 -33.36 -28.92 21.61
CA LEU A 96 -34.14 -29.92 20.87
C LEU A 96 -33.57 -30.08 19.47
N THR A 97 -32.86 -31.20 19.29
CA THR A 97 -32.47 -31.78 18.01
C THR A 97 -33.63 -32.62 17.46
N TYR A 98 -33.89 -32.50 16.17
CA TYR A 98 -34.63 -33.51 15.38
C TYR A 98 -33.86 -33.76 14.07
N PRO A 99 -33.55 -35.01 13.73
CA PRO A 99 -33.05 -35.39 12.41
C PRO A 99 -34.12 -36.19 11.64
N LEU A 100 -34.50 -35.75 10.46
CA LEU A 100 -35.05 -36.53 9.34
C LEU A 100 -34.71 -35.71 8.08
N GLY A 101 -34.08 -36.20 7.01
CA GLY A 101 -34.00 -37.55 6.49
C GLY A 101 -34.67 -37.60 5.11
N GLY A 102 -33.89 -37.33 4.05
CA GLY A 102 -34.09 -37.87 2.69
C GLY A 102 -35.01 -37.10 1.73
N GLY A 103 -34.59 -37.02 0.46
CA GLY A 103 -35.51 -36.81 -0.66
C GLY A 103 -35.00 -35.89 -1.78
N THR A 104 -34.25 -36.46 -2.71
CA THR A 104 -34.01 -35.96 -4.07
C THR A 104 -35.30 -35.63 -4.83
N THR A 105 -35.36 -34.54 -5.60
CA THR A 105 -35.63 -34.53 -7.06
C THR A 105 -35.67 -33.11 -7.63
N SER A 106 -35.06 -32.95 -8.80
CA SER A 106 -35.17 -31.82 -9.72
C SER A 106 -36.60 -31.63 -10.25
N ALA A 107 -37.01 -30.38 -10.44
CA ALA A 107 -37.93 -30.00 -11.51
C ALA A 107 -37.75 -28.52 -11.88
N LEU A 108 -37.40 -28.28 -13.15
CA LEU A 108 -37.64 -27.03 -13.84
C LEU A 108 -39.16 -26.76 -13.87
N MET A 109 -39.55 -25.50 -13.65
CA MET A 109 -40.63 -24.91 -14.43
C MET A 109 -40.46 -23.39 -14.52
N HIS A 110 -41.01 -22.87 -15.61
CA HIS A 110 -40.68 -21.64 -16.28
C HIS A 110 -41.91 -20.71 -16.21
N VAL A 111 -41.64 -19.40 -16.27
CA VAL A 111 -42.55 -18.30 -16.69
C VAL A 111 -43.54 -17.73 -15.66
N GLY A 112 -43.47 -16.40 -15.47
CA GLY A 112 -44.54 -15.60 -14.86
C GLY A 112 -44.11 -14.18 -14.46
N THR A 113 -43.95 -13.29 -15.43
CA THR A 113 -43.87 -11.82 -15.26
C THR A 113 -45.17 -11.21 -14.74
N LEU A 114 -45.09 -10.19 -13.87
CA LEU A 114 -45.93 -8.96 -13.73
C LEU A 114 -45.43 -8.23 -12.46
N ALA A 115 -44.71 -7.11 -12.58
CA ALA A 115 -45.18 -5.72 -12.69
C ALA A 115 -45.64 -5.08 -11.35
N ASP A 116 -44.92 -3.99 -11.02
CA ASP A 116 -45.25 -2.83 -10.18
C ASP A 116 -46.02 -2.99 -8.86
N HIS A 117 -45.41 -2.55 -7.76
CA HIS A 117 -45.91 -1.43 -6.96
C HIS A 117 -44.91 -0.99 -5.87
N SER A 118 -44.68 0.32 -5.80
CA SER A 118 -44.21 1.10 -4.65
C SER A 118 -44.80 2.52 -4.84
N PRO A 119 -44.89 3.41 -3.83
CA PRO A 119 -44.34 3.31 -2.49
C PRO A 119 -45.35 3.70 -1.36
N LEU A 120 -45.01 3.36 -0.12
CA LEU A 120 -45.49 4.10 1.06
C LEU A 120 -44.29 4.57 1.88
N THR A 121 -44.19 5.89 1.96
CA THR A 121 -43.30 6.70 2.77
C THR A 121 -43.74 6.67 4.22
N ASP A 122 -42.81 6.40 5.14
CA ASP A 122 -42.93 6.85 6.54
C ASP A 122 -41.61 7.45 7.00
N THR A 123 -41.66 8.78 7.16
CA THR A 123 -40.58 9.63 7.66
C THR A 123 -40.61 9.66 9.18
N LEU A 124 -39.61 9.07 9.83
CA LEU A 124 -39.28 9.33 11.23
C LEU A 124 -38.02 10.21 11.29
N ARG A 125 -38.24 11.49 11.61
CA ARG A 125 -37.21 12.47 11.98
C ARG A 125 -36.59 12.07 13.33
N MET A 126 -35.27 11.87 13.36
CA MET A 126 -34.47 12.05 14.58
C MET A 126 -33.28 12.95 14.27
N GLY A 127 -33.02 13.88 15.19
CA GLY A 127 -32.22 15.09 14.98
C GLY A 127 -30.73 14.86 14.84
N THR A 128 -30.13 15.71 14.02
CA THR A 128 -28.69 15.94 13.89
C THR A 128 -28.18 16.80 15.06
N PRO A 129 -27.14 16.39 15.81
CA PRO A 129 -26.33 17.32 16.58
C PRO A 129 -25.33 17.99 15.65
N THR A 130 -25.40 19.32 15.60
CA THR A 130 -24.37 20.21 15.07
C THR A 130 -23.06 20.02 15.84
N PHE A 131 -21.99 19.60 15.16
CA PHE A 131 -20.63 19.73 15.68
C PHE A 131 -19.92 20.89 14.98
N VAL A 132 -19.41 21.79 15.82
CA VAL A 132 -18.59 22.95 15.49
C VAL A 132 -17.25 22.44 14.95
N SER A 133 -16.87 22.94 13.77
CA SER A 133 -15.53 22.77 13.21
C SER A 133 -14.52 23.50 14.10
N SER A 134 -13.59 22.75 14.69
CA SER A 134 -12.34 23.29 15.22
C SER A 134 -11.26 23.10 14.17
N ASP A 135 -10.70 24.20 13.68
CA ASP A 135 -9.51 24.25 12.83
C ASP A 135 -8.34 23.54 13.52
N GLU A 136 -7.95 22.36 13.01
CA GLU A 136 -6.64 21.79 13.31
C GLU A 136 -5.64 22.25 12.24
N ARG A 137 -4.74 23.14 12.67
CA ARG A 137 -3.55 23.54 11.93
C ARG A 137 -2.51 22.44 12.08
N ASP A 138 -2.25 21.71 11.00
CA ASP A 138 -1.07 20.84 10.93
C ASP A 138 0.20 21.69 10.88
N VAL A 139 1.02 21.50 11.92
CA VAL A 139 2.34 22.08 12.11
C VAL A 139 3.33 21.32 11.22
N ALA A 140 3.79 21.97 10.15
CA ALA A 140 4.99 21.54 9.45
C ALA A 140 6.22 21.71 10.36
N PRO A 141 7.19 20.77 10.35
CA PRO A 141 8.43 20.95 11.07
C PRO A 141 9.21 22.13 10.47
N ARG A 142 9.55 23.11 11.32
CA ARG A 142 10.42 24.23 10.99
C ARG A 142 11.87 23.75 11.01
N ASP A 143 12.49 23.67 9.84
CA ASP A 143 13.95 23.68 9.74
C ASP A 143 14.43 25.14 9.83
N THR A 144 15.10 25.44 10.94
CA THR A 144 15.89 26.65 11.13
C THR A 144 17.21 26.52 10.37
N MET A 145 17.39 27.30 9.30
CA MET A 145 18.74 27.65 8.83
C MET A 145 19.03 29.09 9.21
N ASP A 146 19.96 29.17 10.15
CA ASP A 146 20.68 30.35 10.60
C ASP A 146 21.71 30.72 9.51
N THR A 147 21.60 31.90 8.91
CA THR A 147 22.72 32.54 8.23
C THR A 147 22.74 34.02 8.57
N SER A 148 23.70 34.36 9.41
CA SER A 148 24.17 35.69 9.72
C SER A 148 24.73 36.42 8.48
N SER A 149 24.27 37.65 8.24
CA SER A 149 25.14 38.77 7.83
C SER A 149 24.45 40.13 8.08
N ALA A 150 25.02 40.86 9.03
CA ALA A 150 24.93 42.31 9.25
C ALA A 150 25.26 43.11 7.96
N ALA A 151 24.96 44.39 7.74
CA ALA A 151 24.20 45.45 8.40
C ALA A 151 24.11 46.62 7.40
N SER A 152 23.11 47.49 7.49
CA SER A 152 23.31 48.96 7.49
C SER A 152 21.98 49.68 7.74
N SER A 153 22.04 50.54 8.75
CA SER A 153 21.06 51.45 9.32
C SER A 153 20.46 52.49 8.37
N THR A 154 19.23 52.95 8.64
CA THR A 154 18.98 54.35 9.07
C THR A 154 17.56 54.59 9.59
N GLN A 155 17.50 54.98 10.87
CA GLN A 155 16.71 56.05 11.50
C GLN A 155 15.17 56.21 11.29
N VAL A 156 14.47 55.92 12.40
CA VAL A 156 13.22 56.50 12.98
C VAL A 156 13.37 58.05 13.08
N PRO A 157 12.33 58.94 13.22
CA PRO A 157 11.18 58.66 14.07
C PRO A 157 9.82 59.40 13.91
N ASN A 158 8.86 58.84 14.68
CA ASN A 158 7.79 59.47 15.47
C ASN A 158 6.56 60.12 14.80
N GLY A 159 5.39 59.66 15.25
CA GLY A 159 4.50 60.59 15.95
C GLY A 159 3.00 60.30 15.96
N ARG A 160 2.53 59.78 17.11
CA ARG A 160 1.37 60.22 17.91
C ARG A 160 0.00 59.51 17.79
N ASP A 161 -0.39 59.07 18.99
CA ASP A 161 -1.67 58.65 19.53
C ASP A 161 -2.84 59.63 19.36
N GLY A 162 -4.06 59.08 19.45
CA GLY A 162 -5.29 59.82 19.76
C GLY A 162 -6.47 58.88 20.03
N GLN A 163 -6.84 58.71 21.31
CA GLN A 163 -7.90 57.87 21.84
C GLN A 163 -9.35 58.40 21.65
N ARG A 164 -10.28 57.44 21.54
CA ARG A 164 -11.63 57.27 22.16
C ARG A 164 -12.62 58.48 22.23
N GLN A 165 -13.90 58.26 21.85
CA GLN A 165 -15.01 57.82 22.75
C GLN A 165 -16.39 57.81 22.04
N ASN A 166 -17.29 57.00 22.61
CA ASN A 166 -18.67 56.62 22.25
C ASN A 166 -19.73 57.75 22.22
N THR A 167 -20.84 57.51 21.50
CA THR A 167 -22.22 57.48 22.08
C THR A 167 -23.26 56.83 21.13
N SER A 168 -24.16 56.06 21.74
CA SER A 168 -25.40 55.36 21.29
C SER A 168 -26.47 56.29 20.69
N ALA A 169 -27.48 55.90 19.90
CA ALA A 169 -28.51 54.83 19.92
C ALA A 169 -29.16 54.75 18.50
N GLN A 170 -29.91 53.74 18.02
CA GLN A 170 -31.23 53.28 18.46
C GLN A 170 -31.69 52.12 17.51
N ARG A 171 -32.55 51.22 17.99
CA ARG A 171 -33.07 50.00 17.32
C ARG A 171 -34.26 50.30 16.39
N ASP A 172 -34.41 49.46 15.36
CA ASP A 172 -35.62 48.79 14.82
C ASP A 172 -35.13 47.98 13.59
N GLY A 173 -35.52 46.75 13.24
CA GLY A 173 -36.65 45.91 13.58
C GLY A 173 -37.26 45.38 12.27
N SER A 174 -36.71 44.29 11.68
CA SER A 174 -37.43 43.44 10.68
C SER A 174 -36.52 42.37 10.05
N SER A 175 -36.86 41.09 10.25
CA SER A 175 -36.37 39.97 9.43
C SER A 175 -37.02 39.98 8.04
N PRO A 176 -36.29 39.66 6.96
CA PRO A 176 -36.90 39.16 5.74
C PRO A 176 -36.61 37.67 5.55
N SER A 177 -37.72 36.97 5.35
CA SER A 177 -37.92 35.63 4.81
C SER A 177 -37.04 35.27 3.61
N VAL A 178 -36.37 34.12 3.71
CA VAL A 178 -35.63 33.48 2.61
C VAL A 178 -36.64 32.76 1.70
N THR A 179 -36.96 33.36 0.56
CA THR A 179 -37.57 32.67 -0.58
C THR A 179 -36.54 31.75 -1.22
N ALA A 180 -36.80 30.45 -1.21
CA ALA A 180 -36.01 29.44 -1.92
C ALA A 180 -36.10 29.68 -3.43
N ALA A 181 -34.96 29.98 -4.06
CA ALA A 181 -34.83 29.96 -5.50
C ALA A 181 -34.74 28.51 -6.01
N PRO A 182 -35.37 28.17 -7.15
CA PRO A 182 -35.32 26.82 -7.70
C PRO A 182 -33.87 26.46 -8.12
N PRO A 183 -33.50 25.17 -8.07
CA PRO A 183 -32.15 24.76 -8.43
C PRO A 183 -31.90 25.05 -9.91
N ARG A 184 -30.86 25.86 -10.19
CA ARG A 184 -30.35 26.02 -11.55
C ARG A 184 -29.71 24.69 -11.97
N SER A 185 -30.41 23.97 -12.83
CA SER A 185 -29.81 23.02 -13.75
C SER A 185 -29.12 23.80 -14.86
N ASP A 186 -27.78 23.76 -14.88
CA ASP A 186 -26.92 23.86 -16.07
C ASP A 186 -25.49 23.62 -15.55
N GLY A 187 -24.68 22.71 -16.10
CA GLY A 187 -24.58 22.41 -17.51
C GLY A 187 -23.18 22.76 -17.97
N GLN A 188 -22.17 22.01 -17.50
CA GLN A 188 -20.85 21.92 -18.13
C GLN A 188 -20.17 20.63 -17.67
N ARG A 189 -20.62 19.50 -18.23
CA ARG A 189 -19.65 18.44 -18.55
C ARG A 189 -18.75 19.06 -19.61
N THR A 190 -17.58 19.55 -19.21
CA THR A 190 -16.48 19.70 -20.16
C THR A 190 -16.35 18.35 -20.85
N SER A 191 -16.55 18.33 -22.17
CA SER A 191 -16.34 17.10 -22.93
C SER A 191 -14.86 16.75 -22.78
N LEU A 192 -14.54 15.81 -21.91
CA LEU A 192 -13.26 15.12 -21.95
C LEU A 192 -13.03 14.72 -23.40
N HIS A 193 -11.84 15.02 -23.94
CA HIS A 193 -11.52 14.64 -25.32
C HIS A 193 -11.83 13.15 -25.47
N ALA A 194 -12.63 12.82 -26.48
CA ALA A 194 -12.92 11.42 -26.78
C ALA A 194 -11.58 10.73 -27.05
N VAL A 195 -11.19 9.85 -26.14
CA VAL A 195 -9.95 9.09 -26.27
C VAL A 195 -10.02 8.34 -27.61
N PRO A 196 -9.04 8.53 -28.51
CA PRO A 196 -9.08 7.87 -29.80
C PRO A 196 -9.14 6.34 -29.61
N PRO A 197 -9.87 5.60 -30.45
CA PRO A 197 -9.98 4.16 -30.32
C PRO A 197 -8.59 3.51 -30.26
N MET A 198 -8.33 2.67 -29.24
CA MET A 198 -6.99 2.13 -28.96
C MET A 198 -6.35 1.48 -30.19
N HIS A 199 -7.14 0.77 -31.02
CA HIS A 199 -6.64 0.10 -32.23
C HIS A 199 -6.03 1.07 -33.26
N ALA A 200 -6.47 2.34 -33.30
CA ALA A 200 -5.95 3.34 -34.22
C ALA A 200 -4.64 4.00 -33.73
N VAL A 201 -4.36 3.92 -32.42
CA VAL A 201 -3.23 4.63 -31.78
C VAL A 201 -2.24 3.69 -31.07
N ALA A 202 -2.51 2.39 -30.98
CA ALA A 202 -1.68 1.42 -30.27
C ALA A 202 -0.22 1.43 -30.74
N SER A 203 0.04 1.52 -32.05
CA SER A 203 1.41 1.59 -32.58
C SER A 203 2.15 2.85 -32.14
N ARG A 204 1.45 4.00 -32.09
CA ARG A 204 1.99 5.27 -31.59
C ARG A 204 2.27 5.20 -30.09
N PHE A 205 1.36 4.61 -29.32
CA PHE A 205 1.58 4.36 -27.90
C PHE A 205 2.79 3.47 -27.66
N THR A 206 2.89 2.31 -28.34
CA THR A 206 4.06 1.44 -28.23
C THR A 206 5.35 2.18 -28.57
N ALA A 207 5.36 3.01 -29.63
CA ALA A 207 6.54 3.79 -30.01
C ALA A 207 6.98 4.80 -28.92
N VAL A 208 6.04 5.56 -28.33
CA VAL A 208 6.41 6.51 -27.27
C VAL A 208 6.81 5.79 -25.98
N LEU A 209 6.15 4.68 -25.63
CA LEU A 209 6.54 3.86 -24.48
C LEU A 209 7.93 3.25 -24.67
N GLN A 210 8.28 2.82 -25.88
CA GLN A 210 9.60 2.29 -26.19
C GLN A 210 10.69 3.35 -26.05
N ASN A 211 10.44 4.58 -26.53
CA ASN A 211 11.39 5.68 -26.35
C ASN A 211 11.66 5.95 -24.87
N VAL A 212 10.60 6.01 -24.06
CA VAL A 212 10.73 6.21 -22.60
C VAL A 212 11.46 5.04 -21.96
N ALA A 213 11.08 3.80 -22.26
CA ALA A 213 11.74 2.61 -21.70
C ALA A 213 13.24 2.61 -22.00
N SER A 214 13.64 2.85 -23.26
CA SER A 214 15.05 2.95 -23.65
C SER A 214 15.79 4.07 -22.91
N ARG A 215 15.21 5.28 -22.84
CA ARG A 215 15.80 6.40 -22.11
C ARG A 215 16.04 6.09 -20.64
N ILE A 216 15.08 5.46 -19.97
CA ILE A 216 15.20 5.10 -18.55
C ILE A 216 16.21 3.97 -18.37
N ALA A 217 16.17 2.95 -19.23
CA ALA A 217 17.12 1.85 -19.20
C ALA A 217 18.57 2.34 -19.36
N ASP A 218 18.82 3.24 -20.30
CA ASP A 218 20.15 3.82 -20.54
C ASP A 218 20.60 4.71 -19.37
N LYS A 219 19.72 5.59 -18.88
CA LYS A 219 20.04 6.54 -17.79
C LYS A 219 20.38 5.82 -16.48
N TYR A 220 19.66 4.74 -16.17
CA TYR A 220 19.77 4.05 -14.88
C TYR A 220 20.53 2.72 -14.96
N ALA A 221 20.96 2.31 -16.16
CA ALA A 221 21.58 1.02 -16.42
C ALA A 221 20.76 -0.14 -15.80
N CYS A 222 19.49 -0.24 -16.20
CA CYS A 222 18.54 -1.24 -15.71
C CYS A 222 17.60 -1.75 -16.81
N GLY A 223 16.97 -2.88 -16.57
CA GLY A 223 15.83 -3.36 -17.32
C GLY A 223 14.57 -2.58 -16.96
N VAL A 224 13.79 -2.21 -17.97
CA VAL A 224 12.56 -1.43 -17.84
C VAL A 224 11.45 -2.07 -18.67
N ALA A 225 10.28 -2.29 -18.08
CA ALA A 225 9.06 -2.61 -18.82
C ALA A 225 7.97 -1.60 -18.48
N ILE A 226 7.25 -1.14 -19.51
CA ILE A 226 6.14 -0.21 -19.38
C ILE A 226 4.93 -0.80 -20.12
N SER A 227 3.78 -0.82 -19.47
CA SER A 227 2.53 -1.32 -20.04
C SER A 227 1.38 -0.36 -19.76
N LEU A 228 0.62 -0.06 -20.80
CA LEU A 228 -0.57 0.79 -20.80
C LEU A 228 -1.79 -0.10 -21.06
N GLN A 229 -2.89 0.13 -20.35
CA GLN A 229 -4.17 -0.53 -20.61
C GLN A 229 -5.31 0.50 -20.60
N GLY A 230 -6.19 0.42 -21.60
CA GLY A 230 -7.50 1.06 -21.63
C GLY A 230 -8.62 0.07 -21.98
N ALA A 231 -9.83 0.58 -22.22
CA ALA A 231 -11.03 -0.23 -22.51
C ALA A 231 -10.85 -1.20 -23.68
N GLN A 232 -10.21 -0.74 -24.76
CA GLN A 232 -10.12 -1.43 -26.05
C GLN A 232 -8.77 -2.12 -26.28
N GLY A 233 -7.98 -2.35 -25.23
CA GLY A 233 -6.66 -2.98 -25.33
C GLY A 233 -5.57 -2.15 -24.68
N GLY A 234 -4.32 -2.50 -24.97
CA GLY A 234 -3.15 -1.90 -24.36
C GLY A 234 -1.99 -1.75 -25.33
N ALA A 235 -0.96 -1.08 -24.87
CA ALA A 235 0.34 -0.96 -25.53
C ALA A 235 1.42 -1.26 -24.51
N ALA A 236 2.53 -1.84 -24.92
CA ALA A 236 3.60 -2.17 -24.00
C ALA A 236 4.95 -2.11 -24.69
N ALA A 237 5.99 -1.80 -23.93
CA ALA A 237 7.36 -1.71 -24.40
C ALA A 237 8.33 -2.16 -23.31
N GLY A 238 9.53 -2.57 -23.73
CA GLY A 238 10.59 -3.06 -22.85
C GLY A 238 11.97 -2.63 -23.34
N ALA A 239 12.90 -2.45 -22.41
CA ALA A 239 14.29 -2.08 -22.67
C ALA A 239 15.22 -2.65 -21.60
N GLY A 240 16.54 -2.62 -21.84
CA GLY A 240 17.55 -3.11 -20.89
C GLY A 240 17.40 -4.59 -20.55
N GLY A 241 16.85 -5.40 -21.48
CA GLY A 241 16.64 -6.84 -21.31
C GLY A 241 15.35 -7.23 -20.59
N LEU A 242 14.52 -6.28 -20.16
CA LEU A 242 13.22 -6.57 -19.52
C LEU A 242 12.07 -6.48 -20.52
N SER A 243 11.37 -7.60 -20.73
CA SER A 243 10.16 -7.67 -21.55
C SER A 243 8.90 -7.35 -20.73
N PRO A 244 7.90 -6.63 -21.27
CA PRO A 244 6.63 -6.41 -20.58
C PRO A 244 5.77 -7.68 -20.40
N LEU A 245 6.16 -8.79 -21.05
CA LEU A 245 5.52 -10.10 -20.92
C LEU A 245 6.20 -11.02 -19.91
N GLU A 246 7.40 -10.66 -19.43
CA GLU A 246 8.12 -11.46 -18.44
C GLU A 246 7.56 -11.14 -17.04
N PRO A 247 7.27 -12.16 -16.20
CA PRO A 247 6.87 -11.92 -14.83
C PRO A 247 7.91 -11.10 -14.08
N PHE A 248 7.48 -10.11 -13.31
CA PHE A 248 8.31 -9.21 -12.54
C PHE A 248 7.85 -9.21 -11.09
N VAL A 249 8.77 -9.05 -10.13
CA VAL A 249 8.45 -8.98 -8.69
C VAL A 249 8.02 -7.56 -8.33
N TRP A 250 6.75 -7.37 -7.97
CA TRP A 250 6.18 -6.02 -7.85
C TRP A 250 6.31 -5.36 -6.48
N GLY A 251 6.67 -6.13 -5.45
CA GLY A 251 6.71 -5.64 -4.08
C GLY A 251 5.36 -5.06 -3.66
N SER A 252 5.38 -3.90 -3.01
CA SER A 252 4.19 -3.28 -2.40
C SER A 252 2.98 -3.03 -3.31
N VAL A 253 3.08 -3.09 -4.65
CA VAL A 253 1.89 -3.06 -5.52
C VAL A 253 0.91 -4.20 -5.21
N THR A 254 1.39 -5.31 -4.63
CA THR A 254 0.59 -6.43 -4.09
C THR A 254 -0.56 -5.96 -3.21
N LYS A 255 -0.37 -4.88 -2.45
CA LYS A 255 -1.37 -4.32 -1.52
C LYS A 255 -2.68 -3.95 -2.22
N GLN A 256 -2.64 -3.56 -3.50
CA GLN A 256 -3.87 -3.31 -4.27
C GLN A 256 -4.70 -4.58 -4.46
N PHE A 257 -4.06 -5.72 -4.67
CA PHE A 257 -4.75 -7.01 -4.79
C PHE A 257 -5.37 -7.39 -3.45
N THR A 258 -4.63 -7.29 -2.36
CA THR A 258 -5.13 -7.56 -1.00
C THR A 258 -6.32 -6.67 -0.63
N ALA A 259 -6.25 -5.38 -0.97
CA ALA A 259 -7.33 -4.43 -0.74
C ALA A 259 -8.60 -4.76 -1.57
N VAL A 260 -8.43 -5.14 -2.84
CA VAL A 260 -9.55 -5.59 -3.68
C VAL A 260 -10.16 -6.88 -3.11
N ALA A 261 -9.37 -7.83 -2.63
CA ALA A 261 -9.88 -9.07 -2.04
C ALA A 261 -10.73 -8.78 -0.79
N LEU A 262 -10.28 -7.87 0.07
CA LEU A 262 -11.05 -7.41 1.23
C LEU A 262 -12.37 -6.77 0.80
N LEU A 263 -12.35 -5.90 -0.21
CA LEU A 263 -13.56 -5.24 -0.72
C LEU A 263 -14.52 -6.22 -1.43
N GLN A 264 -14.04 -7.30 -2.02
CA GLN A 264 -14.89 -8.36 -2.56
C GLN A 264 -15.63 -9.14 -1.46
N LEU A 265 -15.05 -9.27 -0.27
CA LEU A 265 -15.75 -9.82 0.90
C LEU A 265 -16.76 -8.84 1.47
N VAL A 266 -16.47 -7.53 1.43
CA VAL A 266 -17.42 -6.48 1.81
C VAL A 266 -18.63 -6.46 0.85
N ASP A 267 -18.39 -6.52 -0.46
CA ASP A 267 -19.45 -6.66 -1.47
C ASP A 267 -20.32 -7.91 -1.22
N ALA A 268 -19.72 -8.98 -0.69
CA ALA A 268 -20.42 -10.21 -0.34
C ALA A 268 -21.10 -10.18 1.04
N GLY A 269 -20.98 -9.08 1.80
CA GLY A 269 -21.50 -8.95 3.16
C GLY A 269 -20.80 -9.81 4.21
N LEU A 270 -19.62 -10.36 3.90
CA LEU A 270 -18.85 -11.25 4.78
C LEU A 270 -17.93 -10.48 5.73
N VAL A 271 -17.54 -9.26 5.38
CA VAL A 271 -16.67 -8.40 6.20
C VAL A 271 -17.26 -7.00 6.29
N GLN A 272 -17.22 -6.42 7.49
CA GLN A 272 -17.55 -5.01 7.72
C GLN A 272 -16.26 -4.21 7.87
N LEU A 273 -16.10 -3.15 7.07
CA LEU A 273 -14.87 -2.34 7.08
C LEU A 273 -14.60 -1.63 8.41
N ASP A 274 -15.66 -1.33 9.15
CA ASP A 274 -15.61 -0.59 10.41
C ASP A 274 -15.92 -1.49 11.62
N GLY A 275 -15.99 -2.81 11.40
CA GLY A 275 -16.06 -3.82 12.46
C GLY A 275 -14.69 -4.13 13.09
N SER A 276 -14.68 -5.00 14.10
CA SER A 276 -13.45 -5.47 14.76
C SER A 276 -12.59 -6.27 13.77
N ALA A 277 -11.36 -5.83 13.51
CA ALA A 277 -10.40 -6.62 12.74
C ALA A 277 -9.91 -7.83 13.55
N ALA A 278 -9.81 -7.70 14.87
CA ALA A 278 -9.34 -8.77 15.76
C ALA A 278 -10.22 -10.03 15.67
N ASP A 279 -11.55 -9.86 15.56
CA ASP A 279 -12.50 -10.98 15.46
C ASP A 279 -12.22 -11.88 14.24
N LEU A 280 -11.62 -11.32 13.18
CA LEU A 280 -11.29 -12.03 11.94
C LEU A 280 -9.81 -12.45 11.87
N ILE A 281 -8.93 -11.87 12.68
CA ILE A 281 -7.47 -12.08 12.64
C ILE A 281 -7.01 -13.03 13.75
N ASP A 282 -7.54 -12.86 14.97
CA ASP A 282 -7.12 -13.62 16.15
C ASP A 282 -7.22 -15.14 15.96
N PRO A 283 -8.24 -15.71 15.26
CA PRO A 283 -8.27 -17.15 14.99
C PRO A 283 -7.03 -17.66 14.24
N MET A 284 -6.44 -16.84 13.36
CA MET A 284 -5.20 -17.18 12.65
C MET A 284 -3.98 -16.95 13.53
N LEU A 285 -3.92 -15.85 14.29
CA LEU A 285 -2.82 -15.61 15.22
C LEU A 285 -2.69 -16.72 16.25
N GLN A 286 -3.80 -17.27 16.74
CA GLN A 286 -3.81 -18.40 17.67
C GLN A 286 -3.21 -19.66 17.04
N ARG A 287 -3.55 -19.96 15.77
CA ARG A 287 -2.97 -21.10 15.02
C ARG A 287 -1.47 -20.91 14.77
N LEU A 288 -1.04 -19.67 14.59
CA LEU A 288 0.37 -19.28 14.48
C LEU A 288 1.10 -19.23 15.84
N ASN A 289 0.44 -19.54 16.95
CA ASN A 289 0.98 -19.42 18.32
C ASN A 289 1.43 -18.00 18.70
N LEU A 290 0.78 -16.97 18.15
CA LEU A 290 1.04 -15.56 18.45
C LEU A 290 0.04 -14.93 19.43
N GLY A 291 -0.96 -15.70 19.89
CA GLY A 291 -2.01 -15.19 20.77
C GLY A 291 -3.02 -14.35 20.00
N SER A 292 -3.17 -13.08 20.36
CA SER A 292 -4.15 -12.15 19.81
C SER A 292 -3.52 -10.82 19.37
N MET A 293 -4.31 -10.01 18.66
CA MET A 293 -3.97 -8.62 18.36
C MET A 293 -3.62 -7.81 19.63
N ARG A 294 -4.27 -8.11 20.76
CA ARG A 294 -3.95 -7.45 22.05
C ARG A 294 -2.62 -7.90 22.62
N ASP A 295 -2.27 -9.17 22.49
CA ASP A 295 -0.99 -9.70 22.99
C ASP A 295 0.18 -9.08 22.22
N LEU A 296 0.04 -8.90 20.90
CA LEU A 296 1.07 -8.32 20.04
C LEU A 296 1.19 -6.79 20.18
N PHE A 297 0.06 -6.07 20.30
CA PHE A 297 0.01 -4.63 20.10
C PHE A 297 -0.67 -3.83 21.24
N GLY A 298 -1.08 -4.48 22.32
CA GLY A 298 -1.73 -3.88 23.48
C GLY A 298 -3.25 -3.69 23.34
N ASP A 299 -3.91 -3.23 24.40
CA ASP A 299 -5.38 -3.22 24.52
C ASP A 299 -6.10 -2.44 23.41
N MET A 300 -5.51 -1.34 22.95
CA MET A 300 -6.10 -0.50 21.89
C MET A 300 -6.19 -1.22 20.54
N ALA A 301 -5.42 -2.30 20.34
CA ALA A 301 -5.47 -3.10 19.11
C ALA A 301 -6.85 -3.70 18.84
N ALA A 302 -7.67 -3.91 19.88
CA ALA A 302 -9.05 -4.37 19.73
C ALA A 302 -9.99 -3.33 19.09
N THR A 303 -9.55 -2.09 18.92
CA THR A 303 -10.30 -1.03 18.22
C THR A 303 -9.86 -0.86 16.75
N ILE A 304 -8.88 -1.64 16.30
CA ILE A 304 -8.45 -1.64 14.90
C ILE A 304 -9.57 -2.25 14.04
N THR A 305 -9.88 -1.57 12.93
CA THR A 305 -10.83 -2.03 11.94
C THR A 305 -10.12 -2.44 10.65
N PRO A 306 -10.74 -3.25 9.76
CA PRO A 306 -10.17 -3.54 8.45
C PRO A 306 -9.87 -2.26 7.65
N ARG A 307 -10.68 -1.20 7.79
CA ARG A 307 -10.41 0.12 7.20
C ARG A 307 -9.13 0.74 7.75
N HIS A 308 -8.88 0.68 9.06
CA HIS A 308 -7.65 1.21 9.65
C HIS A 308 -6.40 0.52 9.07
N LEU A 309 -6.44 -0.81 8.91
CA LEU A 309 -5.34 -1.56 8.29
C LEU A 309 -5.12 -1.14 6.83
N ALA A 310 -6.17 -1.19 6.00
CA ALA A 310 -6.07 -0.92 4.58
C ALA A 310 -5.75 0.55 4.23
N THR A 311 -5.95 1.48 5.18
CA THR A 311 -5.65 2.91 5.01
C THR A 311 -4.38 3.37 5.71
N MET A 312 -3.60 2.45 6.30
CA MET A 312 -2.36 2.76 7.03
C MET A 312 -2.59 3.66 8.26
N ARG A 313 -3.72 3.48 8.95
CA ARG A 313 -4.14 4.25 10.12
C ARG A 313 -4.35 3.39 11.37
N SER A 314 -3.81 2.18 11.38
CA SER A 314 -3.95 1.24 12.52
C SER A 314 -3.05 1.59 13.70
N GLY A 315 -1.91 2.26 13.46
CA GLY A 315 -0.84 2.41 14.44
C GLY A 315 0.05 1.17 14.60
N VAL A 316 -0.16 0.10 13.83
CA VAL A 316 0.65 -1.12 13.91
C VAL A 316 2.08 -0.84 13.42
N PRO A 317 3.13 -1.18 14.19
CA PRO A 317 4.52 -1.02 13.75
C PRO A 317 4.85 -1.80 12.47
N ASP A 318 5.71 -1.25 11.62
CA ASP A 318 6.15 -1.94 10.41
C ASP A 318 7.29 -2.91 10.71
N TYR A 319 7.27 -4.10 10.10
CA TYR A 319 8.40 -5.03 10.14
C TYR A 319 9.53 -4.57 9.22
N ASP A 320 9.18 -3.88 8.13
CA ASP A 320 10.10 -3.32 7.14
C ASP A 320 10.38 -1.85 7.49
N THR A 321 11.47 -1.61 8.23
CA THR A 321 11.80 -0.29 8.78
C THR A 321 12.86 0.45 7.99
N ALA A 322 13.12 0.06 6.73
CA ALA A 322 14.13 0.67 5.89
C ALA A 322 13.94 2.19 5.79
N THR A 323 14.95 2.96 6.21
CA THR A 323 14.97 4.41 5.99
C THR A 323 16.23 4.80 5.21
N PRO A 324 16.13 5.61 4.14
CA PRO A 324 17.30 6.11 3.43
C PRO A 324 17.92 7.35 4.09
N TYR A 325 17.26 7.96 5.08
CA TYR A 325 17.74 9.13 5.81
C TYR A 325 16.91 9.42 7.07
N PRO A 326 17.50 9.93 8.19
CA PRO A 326 18.94 10.06 8.46
C PRO A 326 19.58 8.77 8.99
N SER A 327 18.76 7.80 9.38
CA SER A 327 19.23 6.46 9.73
C SER A 327 19.44 5.67 8.44
N PHE A 328 20.51 4.89 8.39
CA PHE A 328 20.86 3.99 7.28
C PHE A 328 20.87 2.56 7.80
N ASP A 329 19.80 2.18 8.49
CA ASP A 329 19.62 0.87 9.06
C ASP A 329 18.36 0.20 8.50
N ASP A 330 18.52 -1.08 8.18
CA ASP A 330 17.44 -1.98 7.82
C ASP A 330 17.75 -3.36 8.42
N PRO A 331 17.39 -3.57 9.70
CA PRO A 331 17.76 -4.77 10.43
C PRO A 331 17.14 -6.03 9.83
N PHE A 332 15.88 -5.93 9.37
CA PHE A 332 15.19 -7.04 8.73
C PHE A 332 15.90 -7.46 7.45
N ARG A 333 16.36 -6.50 6.66
CA ARG A 333 17.09 -6.78 5.42
C ARG A 333 18.49 -7.32 5.64
N ALA A 334 19.18 -6.82 6.65
CA ALA A 334 20.45 -7.40 7.07
C ALA A 334 20.29 -8.89 7.41
N GLU A 335 19.19 -9.25 8.08
CA GLU A 335 18.82 -10.64 8.37
C GLU A 335 18.55 -11.45 7.09
N VAL A 336 17.74 -10.92 6.17
CA VAL A 336 17.43 -11.54 4.86
C VAL A 336 18.71 -11.82 4.05
N TYR A 337 19.67 -10.90 4.06
CA TYR A 337 20.93 -11.06 3.34
C TYR A 337 21.93 -11.98 4.03
N ALA A 338 21.87 -12.10 5.36
CA ALA A 338 22.67 -13.06 6.11
C ALA A 338 22.16 -14.50 5.92
N ALA A 339 20.86 -14.69 5.68
CA ALA A 339 20.23 -15.99 5.49
C ALA A 339 19.45 -16.06 4.14
N PRO A 340 20.14 -16.08 2.99
CA PRO A 340 19.51 -15.91 1.67
C PRO A 340 18.52 -17.02 1.28
N THR A 341 18.55 -18.18 1.94
CA THR A 341 17.61 -19.29 1.70
C THR A 341 16.52 -19.40 2.76
N ARG A 342 16.47 -18.48 3.74
CA ARG A 342 15.43 -18.48 4.77
C ARG A 342 14.14 -17.90 4.20
N GLU A 343 13.05 -18.58 4.49
CA GLU A 343 11.69 -18.12 4.22
C GLU A 343 11.12 -17.41 5.46
N TYR A 344 10.17 -16.51 5.22
CA TYR A 344 9.59 -15.67 6.26
C TYR A 344 8.07 -15.82 6.23
N SER A 345 7.55 -16.52 7.23
CA SER A 345 6.10 -16.65 7.44
C SER A 345 5.53 -15.37 8.07
N PRO A 346 4.19 -15.16 8.03
CA PRO A 346 3.54 -14.12 8.83
C PRO A 346 3.93 -14.17 10.31
N ALA A 347 4.19 -15.37 10.85
CA ALA A 347 4.66 -15.50 12.22
C ALA A 347 6.07 -14.92 12.42
N ASP A 348 6.99 -15.16 11.49
CA ASP A 348 8.33 -14.56 11.53
C ASP A 348 8.28 -13.04 11.47
N LEU A 349 7.41 -12.48 10.61
CA LEU A 349 7.27 -11.03 10.44
C LEU A 349 6.64 -10.36 11.66
N LEU A 350 5.57 -10.96 12.20
CA LEU A 350 4.85 -10.42 13.35
C LEU A 350 5.63 -10.58 14.66
N ASN A 351 6.51 -11.57 14.76
CA ASN A 351 7.31 -11.82 15.96
C ASN A 351 8.63 -11.02 15.99
N GLN A 352 8.89 -10.16 15.00
CA GLN A 352 9.99 -9.20 15.06
C GLN A 352 9.86 -8.34 16.32
N THR A 353 10.95 -8.12 17.05
CA THR A 353 10.91 -7.54 18.41
C THR A 353 10.39 -6.10 18.43
N TRP A 354 10.57 -5.35 17.33
CA TRP A 354 10.01 -4.01 17.17
C TRP A 354 8.54 -4.01 16.71
N VAL A 355 8.04 -5.13 16.19
CA VAL A 355 6.64 -5.31 15.78
C VAL A 355 5.80 -5.79 16.96
N ALA A 356 6.15 -6.93 17.56
CA ALA A 356 5.54 -7.48 18.77
C ALA A 356 5.99 -6.72 20.04
N SER A 357 5.93 -5.40 19.99
CA SER A 357 6.41 -4.51 21.05
C SER A 357 5.37 -4.29 22.16
N GLY A 358 4.18 -4.90 22.05
CA GLY A 358 3.07 -4.74 23.00
C GLY A 358 2.38 -3.37 22.93
N ARG A 359 2.65 -2.57 21.89
CA ARG A 359 2.09 -1.23 21.73
C ARG A 359 1.91 -0.83 20.26
N LEU A 360 0.93 0.03 20.03
CA LEU A 360 0.76 0.76 18.77
C LEU A 360 1.63 2.04 18.77
N ASN A 361 2.04 2.48 17.59
CA ASN A 361 2.71 3.77 17.35
C ASN A 361 1.80 4.97 17.67
N PHE A 362 0.49 4.81 17.45
CA PHE A 362 -0.54 5.79 17.77
C PHE A 362 -1.91 5.12 17.87
N ALA A 363 -2.89 5.82 18.43
CA ALA A 363 -4.26 5.32 18.53
C ALA A 363 -4.89 5.06 17.16
N PRO A 364 -5.60 3.93 16.94
CA PRO A 364 -6.20 3.64 15.63
C PRO A 364 -7.08 4.78 15.12
N GLY A 365 -6.91 5.13 13.85
CA GLY A 365 -7.68 6.16 13.17
C GLY A 365 -7.17 7.59 13.37
N THR A 366 -6.25 7.87 14.32
CA THR A 366 -5.84 9.25 14.63
C THR A 366 -4.70 9.77 13.76
N ASN A 367 -3.79 8.91 13.31
CA ASN A 367 -2.65 9.31 12.47
C ASN A 367 -2.46 8.37 11.26
N PHE A 368 -1.44 8.65 10.45
CA PHE A 368 -1.01 7.84 9.31
C PHE A 368 0.44 7.40 9.51
N SER A 369 0.71 6.11 9.28
CA SER A 369 2.05 5.56 9.14
C SER A 369 1.96 4.34 8.26
N TYR A 370 2.74 4.36 7.18
CA TYR A 370 2.83 3.23 6.28
C TYR A 370 3.41 2.04 7.04
N SER A 371 2.70 0.91 7.01
CA SER A 371 3.12 -0.33 7.67
C SER A 371 2.73 -1.52 6.80
N SER A 372 3.72 -2.25 6.29
CA SER A 372 3.51 -3.50 5.55
C SER A 372 2.89 -4.59 6.44
N THR A 373 3.14 -4.54 7.76
CA THR A 373 2.46 -5.40 8.75
C THR A 373 0.94 -5.34 8.64
N ASN A 374 0.36 -4.17 8.32
CA ASN A 374 -1.09 -4.06 8.10
C ASN A 374 -1.60 -5.01 7.03
N PHE A 375 -0.84 -5.21 5.96
CA PHE A 375 -1.25 -6.04 4.84
C PHE A 375 -0.97 -7.52 5.06
N VAL A 376 -0.01 -7.87 5.93
CA VAL A 376 0.15 -9.23 6.46
C VAL A 376 -1.07 -9.59 7.33
N LEU A 377 -1.49 -8.68 8.23
CA LEU A 377 -2.68 -8.87 9.06
C LEU A 377 -3.97 -8.98 8.23
N LEU A 378 -4.11 -8.17 7.17
CA LEU A 378 -5.20 -8.34 6.21
C LEU A 378 -5.13 -9.68 5.47
N GLY A 379 -3.94 -10.22 5.22
CA GLY A 379 -3.78 -11.57 4.69
C GLY A 379 -4.34 -12.63 5.63
N LEU A 380 -4.05 -12.55 6.93
CA LEU A 380 -4.60 -13.47 7.93
C LEU A 380 -6.13 -13.36 8.02
N LEU A 381 -6.67 -12.14 7.97
CA LEU A 381 -8.11 -11.88 7.88
C LEU A 381 -8.71 -12.57 6.66
N LEU A 382 -8.10 -12.42 5.49
CA LEU A 382 -8.59 -12.99 4.23
C LEU A 382 -8.51 -14.52 4.23
N ALA A 383 -7.42 -15.10 4.73
CA ALA A 383 -7.27 -16.53 4.91
C ALA A 383 -8.39 -17.09 5.80
N HIS A 384 -8.65 -16.45 6.95
CA HIS A 384 -9.70 -16.87 7.87
C HIS A 384 -11.09 -16.75 7.24
N ALA A 385 -11.39 -15.61 6.62
CA ALA A 385 -12.69 -15.36 5.99
C ALA A 385 -12.93 -16.27 4.77
N SER A 386 -11.88 -16.81 4.16
CA SER A 386 -11.95 -17.80 3.08
C SER A 386 -12.12 -19.24 3.59
N GLY A 387 -12.12 -19.45 4.91
CA GLY A 387 -12.27 -20.75 5.54
C GLY A 387 -10.98 -21.56 5.65
N GLU A 388 -9.83 -20.94 5.38
CA GLU A 388 -8.55 -21.63 5.47
C GLU A 388 -8.18 -21.96 6.92
N VAL A 389 -7.43 -23.04 7.10
CA VAL A 389 -6.87 -23.41 8.41
C VAL A 389 -5.46 -22.83 8.55
N GLU A 390 -4.62 -23.11 7.56
CA GLU A 390 -3.26 -22.62 7.47
C GLU A 390 -3.20 -21.33 6.63
N TRP A 391 -2.33 -20.40 7.01
CA TRP A 391 -2.19 -19.11 6.35
C TRP A 391 -1.70 -19.25 4.90
N ASP A 392 -0.81 -20.21 4.64
CA ASP A 392 -0.19 -20.46 3.34
C ASP A 392 -1.12 -21.17 2.34
N SER A 393 -2.28 -21.63 2.81
CA SER A 393 -3.34 -22.19 1.97
C SER A 393 -4.19 -21.11 1.28
N PHE A 394 -4.06 -19.85 1.70
CA PHE A 394 -4.79 -18.74 1.09
C PHE A 394 -4.30 -18.45 -0.33
N GLU A 395 -5.14 -18.78 -1.31
CA GLU A 395 -4.92 -18.45 -2.72
C GLU A 395 -5.36 -16.98 -2.97
N GLN A 396 -4.40 -16.05 -3.01
CA GLN A 396 -4.66 -14.63 -3.27
C GLN A 396 -5.11 -14.29 -4.70
N ARG A 397 -4.64 -15.03 -5.71
CA ARG A 397 -5.08 -14.97 -7.11
C ARG A 397 -6.57 -15.32 -7.31
N SER A 398 -7.23 -15.96 -6.34
CA SER A 398 -8.66 -16.26 -6.34
C SER A 398 -9.52 -15.00 -6.45
N ILE A 399 -8.96 -13.84 -6.13
CA ILE A 399 -9.51 -12.51 -6.41
C ILE A 399 -10.00 -12.34 -7.86
N LEU A 400 -9.33 -13.00 -8.81
CA LEU A 400 -9.66 -12.94 -10.23
C LEU A 400 -10.89 -13.78 -10.59
N ASN A 401 -11.44 -14.58 -9.66
CA ASN A 401 -12.61 -15.42 -9.90
C ASN A 401 -13.90 -14.62 -10.11
N ARG A 402 -13.95 -13.35 -9.68
CA ARG A 402 -15.05 -12.44 -10.00
C ARG A 402 -15.06 -12.03 -11.47
N LEU A 403 -13.95 -12.18 -12.20
CA LEU A 403 -13.88 -11.86 -13.61
C LEU A 403 -14.47 -12.99 -14.47
N PRO A 404 -15.10 -12.66 -15.62
CA PRO A 404 -15.46 -13.67 -16.61
C PRO A 404 -14.26 -14.51 -17.04
N PHE A 405 -14.48 -15.79 -17.32
CA PHE A 405 -13.43 -16.74 -17.69
C PHE A 405 -12.48 -16.23 -18.79
N SER A 406 -13.04 -15.57 -19.81
CA SER A 406 -12.29 -14.99 -20.93
C SER A 406 -11.34 -13.86 -20.54
N ARG A 407 -11.64 -13.10 -19.48
CA ARG A 407 -10.74 -12.10 -18.90
C ARG A 407 -9.73 -12.76 -17.97
N ARG A 408 -10.20 -13.64 -17.08
CA ARG A 408 -9.35 -14.34 -16.09
C ARG A 408 -8.20 -15.11 -16.73
N ARG A 409 -8.41 -15.76 -17.89
CA ARG A 409 -7.35 -16.48 -18.62
C ARG A 409 -6.17 -15.59 -19.07
N LEU A 410 -6.36 -14.27 -19.15
CA LEU A 410 -5.28 -13.35 -19.53
C LEU A 410 -4.24 -13.16 -18.43
N TYR A 411 -4.57 -13.55 -17.19
CA TYR A 411 -3.69 -13.43 -16.03
C TYR A 411 -2.89 -14.71 -15.76
N ASN A 412 -2.71 -15.60 -16.74
CA ASN A 412 -2.11 -16.93 -16.51
C ASN A 412 -0.64 -16.92 -16.03
N GLN A 413 0.00 -15.76 -16.00
CA GLN A 413 1.37 -15.56 -15.52
C GLN A 413 1.43 -14.73 -14.23
N THR A 414 0.27 -14.37 -13.65
CA THR A 414 0.20 -13.67 -12.36
C THR A 414 0.22 -14.68 -11.21
N ILE A 415 1.25 -14.60 -10.37
CA ILE A 415 1.57 -15.54 -9.30
C ILE A 415 1.74 -14.76 -7.98
N PHE A 416 1.42 -15.41 -6.87
CA PHE A 416 1.76 -14.95 -5.52
C PHE A 416 2.65 -16.02 -4.91
N ALA A 417 3.93 -15.71 -4.71
CA ALA A 417 4.97 -16.73 -4.52
C ALA A 417 4.82 -17.53 -3.21
N VAL A 418 4.44 -16.89 -2.09
CA VAL A 418 4.30 -17.47 -0.73
C VAL A 418 5.61 -18.07 -0.15
N SER A 419 6.41 -18.77 -0.95
CA SER A 419 7.69 -19.40 -0.61
C SER A 419 8.67 -19.38 -1.81
N GLY A 420 9.90 -19.83 -1.59
CA GLY A 420 10.95 -19.80 -2.62
C GLY A 420 11.57 -18.42 -2.87
N ALA A 421 12.27 -18.27 -3.99
CA ALA A 421 12.96 -17.05 -4.40
C ALA A 421 12.53 -16.60 -5.81
N PRO A 422 12.85 -15.36 -6.24
CA PRO A 422 12.47 -14.87 -7.57
C PRO A 422 12.85 -15.81 -8.72
N LYS A 423 14.01 -16.48 -8.64
CA LYS A 423 14.47 -17.49 -9.62
C LYS A 423 13.49 -18.64 -9.89
N ASP A 424 12.59 -18.92 -8.97
CA ASP A 424 11.61 -20.01 -9.09
C ASP A 424 10.37 -19.57 -9.90
N TYR A 425 10.17 -18.25 -10.07
CA TYR A 425 8.96 -17.67 -10.67
C TYR A 425 9.23 -16.74 -11.86
N THR A 426 10.46 -16.25 -12.02
CA THR A 426 10.82 -15.32 -13.09
C THR A 426 12.29 -15.45 -13.50
N LYS A 427 12.59 -15.12 -14.77
CA LYS A 427 13.97 -14.95 -15.27
C LYS A 427 14.54 -13.55 -15.02
N VAL A 428 13.74 -12.62 -14.49
CA VAL A 428 14.17 -11.25 -14.22
C VAL A 428 14.98 -11.22 -12.94
N HIS A 429 16.28 -10.96 -13.07
CA HIS A 429 17.12 -10.63 -11.94
C HIS A 429 16.79 -9.23 -11.41
N GLY A 430 16.81 -9.08 -10.09
CA GLY A 430 16.73 -7.80 -9.39
C GLY A 430 18.08 -7.43 -8.80
N PHE A 431 18.40 -6.15 -8.76
CA PHE A 431 19.67 -5.67 -8.26
C PHE A 431 19.51 -4.56 -7.21
N ASP A 432 19.94 -4.85 -5.98
CA ASP A 432 19.95 -3.88 -4.91
C ASP A 432 21.20 -2.98 -5.00
N ARG A 433 20.98 -1.66 -5.05
CA ARG A 433 22.03 -0.63 -5.07
C ARG A 433 21.86 0.37 -3.91
N THR A 434 21.11 0.01 -2.88
CA THR A 434 20.74 0.96 -1.82
C THR A 434 21.86 1.18 -0.80
N SER A 435 22.12 2.43 -0.45
CA SER A 435 23.15 2.81 0.50
C SER A 435 22.82 2.40 1.94
N TYR A 436 21.54 2.43 2.32
CA TYR A 436 21.06 1.99 3.63
C TYR A 436 21.16 0.47 3.86
N ASN A 437 21.44 -0.31 2.81
CA ASN A 437 21.78 -1.74 2.91
C ASN A 437 23.29 -2.00 2.76
N GLY A 438 24.13 -0.98 2.90
CA GLY A 438 25.58 -1.10 2.75
C GLY A 438 26.03 -1.38 1.32
N HIS A 439 25.22 -1.02 0.32
CA HIS A 439 25.58 -1.13 -1.09
C HIS A 439 25.96 0.23 -1.69
N ASP A 440 26.60 0.20 -2.85
CA ASP A 440 27.00 1.41 -3.57
C ASP A 440 25.97 1.70 -4.68
N PRO A 441 25.23 2.82 -4.62
CA PRO A 441 24.29 3.25 -5.66
C PRO A 441 24.88 3.35 -7.06
N LYS A 442 26.21 3.49 -7.16
CA LYS A 442 26.94 3.62 -8.44
C LYS A 442 27.49 2.28 -8.94
N LYS A 443 27.50 1.23 -8.12
CA LYS A 443 28.01 -0.07 -8.52
C LYS A 443 27.02 -0.78 -9.42
N LEU A 444 27.44 -1.06 -10.66
CA LEU A 444 26.66 -1.81 -11.64
C LEU A 444 27.07 -3.29 -11.65
N PRO A 445 26.12 -4.24 -11.78
CA PRO A 445 24.67 -4.03 -11.79
C PRO A 445 24.06 -3.82 -10.40
N GLY A 446 24.81 -4.03 -9.31
CA GLY A 446 24.33 -4.00 -7.91
C GLY A 446 24.55 -5.36 -7.23
N LYS A 447 23.97 -5.58 -6.06
CA LYS A 447 23.86 -6.92 -5.45
C LYS A 447 22.71 -7.66 -6.12
N ASP A 448 23.00 -8.78 -6.76
CA ASP A 448 21.96 -9.66 -7.32
C ASP A 448 21.23 -10.38 -6.18
N VAL A 449 19.91 -10.25 -6.16
CA VAL A 449 19.01 -10.83 -5.14
C VAL A 449 18.03 -11.85 -5.74
N TRP A 450 18.22 -12.24 -7.00
CA TRP A 450 17.35 -13.18 -7.72
C TRP A 450 17.21 -14.54 -7.02
N GLY A 451 18.23 -14.96 -6.28
CA GLY A 451 18.24 -16.20 -5.49
C GLY A 451 17.93 -16.02 -4.00
N VAL A 452 17.50 -14.84 -3.55
CA VAL A 452 17.23 -14.55 -2.13
C VAL A 452 15.75 -14.78 -1.83
N HIS A 453 15.45 -15.69 -0.90
CA HIS A 453 14.09 -16.09 -0.55
C HIS A 453 13.31 -14.96 0.14
N GLY A 454 13.99 -14.18 1.00
CA GLY A 454 13.39 -13.03 1.68
C GLY A 454 12.92 -11.89 0.76
N VAL A 455 13.14 -11.95 -0.56
CA VAL A 455 12.47 -11.07 -1.52
C VAL A 455 10.94 -11.17 -1.41
N TYR A 456 10.45 -12.36 -1.05
CA TYR A 456 9.04 -12.65 -0.75
C TYR A 456 8.76 -12.65 0.76
N GLY A 457 9.55 -11.90 1.54
CA GLY A 457 9.35 -11.72 2.98
C GLY A 457 8.23 -10.75 3.35
N GLY A 458 7.11 -10.77 2.62
CA GLY A 458 5.95 -9.92 2.93
C GLY A 458 4.60 -10.46 2.52
N TRP A 459 4.51 -11.64 1.89
CA TRP A 459 3.26 -12.33 1.59
C TRP A 459 2.23 -11.42 0.90
N THR A 460 1.05 -11.24 1.47
CA THR A 460 -0.02 -10.37 0.97
C THR A 460 0.33 -8.88 0.96
N ALA A 461 1.50 -8.49 1.48
CA ALA A 461 2.04 -7.14 1.38
C ALA A 461 2.97 -6.93 0.17
N SER A 462 3.57 -7.97 -0.42
CA SER A 462 4.64 -7.80 -1.42
C SER A 462 4.87 -8.91 -2.47
N ASP A 463 4.21 -10.06 -2.40
CA ASP A 463 4.68 -11.26 -3.12
C ASP A 463 4.08 -11.46 -4.53
N LEU A 464 3.50 -10.42 -5.10
CA LEU A 464 3.03 -10.44 -6.49
C LEU A 464 4.21 -10.56 -7.46
N THR A 465 4.17 -11.61 -8.28
CA THR A 465 5.03 -11.79 -9.45
C THR A 465 4.16 -11.90 -10.69
N ALA A 466 4.24 -10.90 -11.58
CA ALA A 466 3.35 -10.80 -12.74
C ALA A 466 3.97 -10.01 -13.89
N PRO A 467 3.58 -10.24 -15.15
CA PRO A 467 3.96 -9.36 -16.25
C PRO A 467 3.43 -7.93 -16.08
N ALA A 468 4.15 -6.93 -16.61
CA ALA A 468 3.69 -5.53 -16.61
C ALA A 468 2.33 -5.35 -17.29
N ILE A 469 2.06 -6.14 -18.34
CA ILE A 469 0.76 -6.11 -19.01
C ILE A 469 -0.39 -6.58 -18.09
N ASP A 470 -0.13 -7.54 -17.19
CA ASP A 470 -1.14 -8.04 -16.26
C ASP A 470 -1.42 -7.02 -15.16
N VAL A 471 -0.40 -6.34 -14.64
CA VAL A 471 -0.56 -5.32 -13.60
C VAL A 471 -1.25 -4.06 -14.12
N ALA A 472 -0.91 -3.60 -15.35
CA ALA A 472 -1.67 -2.54 -16.00
C ALA A 472 -3.14 -2.95 -16.17
N ARG A 473 -3.38 -4.18 -16.63
CA ARG A 473 -4.73 -4.72 -16.79
C ARG A 473 -5.51 -4.78 -15.49
N PHE A 474 -4.88 -5.27 -14.42
CA PHE A 474 -5.49 -5.34 -13.10
C PHE A 474 -5.95 -3.96 -12.62
N SER A 475 -5.07 -2.96 -12.71
CA SER A 475 -5.42 -1.58 -12.35
C SER A 475 -6.61 -1.05 -13.17
N TYR A 476 -6.70 -1.39 -14.46
CA TYR A 476 -7.86 -1.04 -15.29
C TYR A 476 -9.14 -1.79 -14.90
N ASP A 477 -9.04 -3.08 -14.57
CA ASP A 477 -10.16 -3.92 -14.13
C ASP A 477 -10.68 -3.51 -12.75
N VAL A 478 -9.87 -2.82 -11.94
CA VAL A 478 -10.31 -2.15 -10.71
C VAL A 478 -10.95 -0.80 -11.03
N TYR A 479 -10.24 0.09 -11.72
CA TYR A 479 -10.58 1.52 -11.74
C TYR A 479 -11.29 2.03 -12.99
N GLY A 480 -11.05 1.39 -14.15
CA GLY A 480 -11.54 1.85 -15.44
C GLY A 480 -13.04 2.11 -15.44
N VAL A 481 -13.52 3.01 -16.28
CA VAL A 481 -14.97 3.29 -16.35
C VAL A 481 -15.71 2.36 -17.31
N GLN A 482 -14.98 1.65 -18.16
CA GLN A 482 -15.53 0.69 -19.13
C GLN A 482 -15.03 -0.73 -18.87
N GLY A 483 -15.69 -1.71 -19.48
CA GLY A 483 -15.30 -3.11 -19.42
C GLY A 483 -15.68 -3.79 -18.10
N VAL A 484 -15.10 -4.97 -17.88
CA VAL A 484 -15.34 -5.78 -16.67
C VAL A 484 -14.76 -5.10 -15.42
N LYS A 485 -15.39 -5.37 -14.27
CA LYS A 485 -14.97 -4.81 -12.97
C LYS A 485 -14.77 -5.90 -11.93
N LEU A 486 -13.71 -5.73 -11.13
CA LEU A 486 -13.40 -6.59 -9.98
C LEU A 486 -14.21 -6.24 -8.73
N LEU A 487 -14.73 -5.02 -8.66
CA LEU A 487 -15.45 -4.45 -7.52
C LEU A 487 -16.76 -3.81 -7.98
N SER A 488 -17.75 -3.78 -7.09
CA SER A 488 -18.93 -2.92 -7.28
C SER A 488 -18.53 -1.44 -7.32
N GLU A 489 -19.39 -0.58 -7.86
CA GLU A 489 -19.12 0.87 -7.84
C GLU A 489 -18.96 1.39 -6.40
N ALA A 490 -19.79 0.89 -5.47
CA ALA A 490 -19.80 1.32 -4.08
C ALA A 490 -18.50 1.01 -3.34
N THR A 491 -17.88 -0.15 -3.57
CA THR A 491 -16.60 -0.49 -2.95
C THR A 491 -15.41 0.04 -3.74
N ARG A 492 -15.50 0.14 -5.07
CA ARG A 492 -14.45 0.74 -5.90
C ARG A 492 -14.12 2.17 -5.48
N VAL A 493 -15.12 3.01 -5.18
CA VAL A 493 -14.87 4.39 -4.75
C VAL A 493 -14.15 4.47 -3.40
N VAL A 494 -14.21 3.43 -2.56
CA VAL A 494 -13.47 3.36 -1.29
C VAL A 494 -11.95 3.29 -1.53
N MET A 495 -11.51 2.68 -2.65
CA MET A 495 -10.10 2.63 -3.03
C MET A 495 -9.51 3.97 -3.42
N VAL A 496 -10.34 4.87 -3.96
CA VAL A 496 -9.88 6.14 -4.51
C VAL A 496 -9.47 7.07 -3.37
N PRO A 497 -8.20 7.52 -3.33
CA PRO A 497 -7.73 8.43 -2.29
C PRO A 497 -8.39 9.82 -2.45
N THR A 498 -8.70 10.46 -1.33
CA THR A 498 -9.14 11.86 -1.33
C THR A 498 -7.98 12.80 -1.69
N ALA A 499 -8.28 13.94 -2.31
CA ALA A 499 -7.26 14.89 -2.76
C ALA A 499 -6.25 15.34 -1.68
N SER A 500 -6.68 15.42 -0.42
CA SER A 500 -5.85 15.83 0.72
C SER A 500 -4.98 14.72 1.32
N ARG A 501 -5.16 13.46 0.90
CA ARG A 501 -4.47 12.30 1.49
C ARG A 501 -3.51 11.68 0.49
N ILE A 502 -2.30 11.38 0.96
CA ILE A 502 -1.29 10.66 0.16
C ILE A 502 -1.65 9.18 -0.04
N TYR A 503 -2.46 8.61 0.85
CA TYR A 503 -2.89 7.20 0.81
C TYR A 503 -4.41 7.08 1.04
N GLY A 504 -5.04 6.25 0.23
CA GLY A 504 -6.44 5.84 0.29
C GLY A 504 -6.55 4.44 0.89
N PHE A 505 -7.25 3.53 0.21
CA PHE A 505 -7.44 2.16 0.68
C PHE A 505 -6.63 1.21 -0.22
N GLY A 506 -5.46 0.78 0.27
CA GLY A 506 -4.48 0.00 -0.49
C GLY A 506 -3.96 0.71 -1.73
N THR A 507 -4.02 2.04 -1.81
CA THR A 507 -3.75 2.83 -3.01
C THR A 507 -3.23 4.22 -2.64
N PHE A 508 -2.16 4.65 -3.29
CA PHE A 508 -1.60 5.99 -3.19
C PHE A 508 -2.32 7.00 -4.09
N ASN A 509 -2.37 8.25 -3.63
CA ASN A 509 -2.60 9.41 -4.48
C ASN A 509 -1.29 9.78 -5.18
N LEU A 510 -1.19 9.49 -6.46
CA LEU A 510 -0.01 9.71 -7.29
C LEU A 510 -0.17 10.94 -8.20
N SER A 511 -1.18 11.78 -7.96
CA SER A 511 -1.53 12.91 -8.84
C SER A 511 -0.38 13.91 -9.01
N PHE A 512 0.44 14.10 -7.97
CA PHE A 512 1.63 14.97 -8.02
C PHE A 512 2.69 14.49 -9.02
N MET A 513 2.67 13.20 -9.39
CA MET A 513 3.61 12.61 -10.35
C MET A 513 3.16 12.79 -11.81
N SER A 514 1.93 13.26 -12.05
CA SER A 514 1.41 13.51 -13.40
C SER A 514 2.07 14.71 -14.09
N GLY A 515 2.47 15.72 -13.31
CA GLY A 515 2.96 17.03 -13.79
C GLY A 515 1.89 17.92 -14.43
N GLN A 516 0.63 17.48 -14.40
CA GLN A 516 -0.50 18.22 -14.93
C GLN A 516 -1.04 19.21 -13.90
N SER A 517 -1.81 20.20 -14.36
CA SER A 517 -2.34 21.25 -13.50
C SER A 517 -3.40 20.74 -12.54
N SER A 518 -3.26 21.06 -11.25
CA SER A 518 -4.26 20.70 -10.22
C SER A 518 -5.63 21.25 -10.58
N GLY A 519 -6.69 20.47 -10.33
CA GLY A 519 -8.05 20.78 -10.75
C GLY A 519 -8.34 20.53 -12.24
N GLY A 520 -7.30 20.32 -13.06
CA GLY A 520 -7.44 19.93 -14.46
C GLY A 520 -7.86 18.45 -14.62
N PRO A 521 -8.48 18.08 -15.76
CA PRO A 521 -8.98 16.72 -15.98
C PRO A 521 -7.88 15.65 -16.02
N TYR A 522 -6.63 16.06 -16.30
CA TYR A 522 -5.47 15.16 -16.47
C TYR A 522 -4.55 15.11 -15.24
N PHE A 523 -4.93 15.74 -14.14
CA PHE A 523 -4.12 15.79 -12.91
C PHE A 523 -4.14 14.48 -12.14
N ASN A 524 -5.34 13.94 -11.96
CA ASN A 524 -5.56 12.87 -11.01
C ASN A 524 -4.86 11.59 -11.48
N ALA A 525 -4.14 10.96 -10.56
CA ALA A 525 -3.59 9.64 -10.73
C ALA A 525 -3.65 8.90 -9.39
N TYR A 526 -4.07 7.64 -9.42
CA TYR A 526 -4.11 6.80 -8.22
C TYR A 526 -3.64 5.40 -8.55
N GLY A 527 -2.92 4.79 -7.63
CA GLY A 527 -2.22 3.54 -7.91
C GLY A 527 -1.37 3.08 -6.74
N HIS A 528 -0.22 2.51 -7.00
CA HIS A 528 0.69 2.11 -5.93
C HIS A 528 2.15 2.13 -6.38
N LEU A 529 3.03 2.56 -5.47
CA LEU A 529 4.48 2.39 -5.60
C LEU A 529 4.87 0.98 -5.14
N GLY A 530 5.80 0.34 -5.83
CA GLY A 530 6.33 -0.95 -5.41
C GLY A 530 7.83 -0.89 -5.20
N ALA A 531 8.28 -1.40 -4.08
CA ALA A 531 9.68 -1.71 -3.83
C ALA A 531 9.73 -3.04 -3.10
N THR A 532 10.69 -3.87 -3.47
CA THR A 532 11.13 -5.05 -2.71
C THR A 532 12.51 -5.41 -3.24
N TYR A 533 13.38 -5.92 -2.37
CA TYR A 533 14.75 -6.34 -2.63
C TYR A 533 15.18 -6.39 -4.10
N GLY A 534 15.80 -5.31 -4.60
CA GLY A 534 16.36 -5.19 -5.95
C GLY A 534 15.36 -4.90 -7.08
N TYR A 535 14.09 -4.66 -6.77
CA TYR A 535 13.01 -4.38 -7.70
C TYR A 535 12.24 -3.13 -7.26
N GLN A 536 12.03 -2.21 -8.20
CA GLN A 536 11.17 -1.03 -7.99
C GLN A 536 10.18 -0.90 -9.14
N SER A 537 8.95 -0.56 -8.79
CA SER A 537 7.83 -0.51 -9.72
C SER A 537 6.85 0.60 -9.37
N LEU A 538 5.93 0.86 -10.29
CA LEU A 538 4.82 1.77 -10.10
C LEU A 538 3.66 1.32 -10.95
N VAL A 539 2.45 1.38 -10.42
CA VAL A 539 1.22 1.33 -11.22
C VAL A 539 0.37 2.54 -10.91
N ALA A 540 -0.26 3.13 -11.92
CA ALA A 540 -1.18 4.25 -11.78
C ALA A 540 -2.33 4.13 -12.77
N TYR A 541 -3.52 4.55 -12.36
CA TYR A 541 -4.66 4.78 -13.21
C TYR A 541 -4.93 6.27 -13.31
N PHE A 542 -5.21 6.73 -14.53
CA PHE A 542 -5.43 8.13 -14.91
C PHE A 542 -6.88 8.31 -15.36
N PRO A 543 -7.80 8.74 -14.47
CA PRO A 543 -9.22 8.93 -14.82
C PRO A 543 -9.44 9.91 -15.98
N GLY A 544 -8.56 10.90 -16.16
CA GLY A 544 -8.67 11.89 -17.23
C GLY A 544 -8.59 11.32 -18.65
N ILE A 545 -7.98 10.14 -18.81
CA ILE A 545 -7.87 9.45 -20.09
C ILE A 545 -8.38 8.01 -20.05
N ASP A 546 -8.98 7.56 -18.93
CA ASP A 546 -9.43 6.17 -18.70
C ASP A 546 -8.37 5.14 -19.11
N MET A 547 -7.15 5.28 -18.56
CA MET A 547 -6.06 4.34 -18.81
C MET A 547 -5.25 4.09 -17.53
N SER A 548 -4.70 2.89 -17.42
CA SER A 548 -3.69 2.54 -16.43
C SER A 548 -2.32 2.34 -17.07
N LEU A 549 -1.28 2.65 -16.31
CA LEU A 549 0.12 2.48 -16.66
C LEU A 549 0.81 1.68 -15.55
N ALA A 550 1.50 0.61 -15.91
CA ALA A 550 2.36 -0.16 -15.01
C ALA A 550 3.80 -0.11 -15.50
N ILE A 551 4.73 0.09 -14.58
CA ILE A 551 6.15 0.28 -14.82
C ILE A 551 6.92 -0.63 -13.87
N ALA A 552 7.82 -1.42 -14.45
CA ALA A 552 8.71 -2.32 -13.73
C ALA A 552 10.16 -1.95 -14.04
N THR A 553 10.99 -1.83 -13.00
CA THR A 553 12.44 -1.58 -13.12
C THR A 553 13.20 -2.53 -12.20
N ASN A 554 14.16 -3.27 -12.73
CA ASN A 554 14.81 -4.37 -12.01
C ASN A 554 16.03 -3.94 -11.19
N ILE A 555 15.97 -2.72 -10.65
CA ILE A 555 16.94 -2.19 -9.70
C ILE A 555 16.20 -1.57 -8.53
N GLU A 556 16.86 -1.54 -7.38
CA GLU A 556 16.44 -0.74 -6.25
C GLU A 556 17.50 0.31 -5.94
N THR A 557 17.03 1.55 -5.78
CA THR A 557 17.86 2.71 -5.44
C THR A 557 17.24 3.46 -4.26
N ASP A 558 18.03 4.30 -3.60
CA ASP A 558 17.65 5.02 -2.39
C ASP A 558 16.35 5.83 -2.50
N PHE A 559 16.00 6.28 -3.71
CA PHE A 559 14.92 7.25 -3.94
C PHE A 559 13.91 6.85 -5.02
N GLN A 560 13.93 5.60 -5.50
CA GLN A 560 12.95 5.07 -6.48
C GLN A 560 12.73 5.97 -7.72
N ALA A 561 13.79 6.63 -8.18
CA ALA A 561 13.69 7.69 -9.18
C ALA A 561 13.19 7.19 -10.54
N GLN A 562 13.60 5.99 -10.93
CA GLN A 562 13.43 5.45 -12.28
C GLN A 562 11.98 5.09 -12.63
N PRO A 563 11.16 4.38 -11.82
CA PRO A 563 9.75 4.20 -12.16
C PRO A 563 8.97 5.52 -12.10
N ALA A 564 9.36 6.46 -11.23
CA ALA A 564 8.73 7.77 -11.13
C ALA A 564 8.99 8.65 -12.37
N GLU A 565 10.24 8.71 -12.86
CA GLU A 565 10.58 9.39 -14.10
C GLU A 565 9.89 8.72 -15.30
N ALA A 566 9.89 7.38 -15.35
CA ALA A 566 9.18 6.64 -16.38
C ALA A 566 7.68 6.99 -16.41
N MET A 567 7.02 7.07 -15.25
CA MET A 567 5.61 7.47 -15.16
C MET A 567 5.40 8.88 -15.71
N CYS A 568 6.20 9.84 -15.26
CA CYS A 568 6.15 11.22 -15.72
C CYS A 568 6.24 11.31 -17.25
N LEU A 569 7.25 10.68 -17.84
CA LEU A 569 7.49 10.77 -19.28
C LEU A 569 6.48 9.97 -20.10
N ALA A 570 6.17 8.73 -19.69
CA ALA A 570 5.27 7.85 -20.43
C ALA A 570 3.83 8.37 -20.40
N TYR A 571 3.33 8.79 -19.24
CA TYR A 571 1.98 9.36 -19.12
C TYR A 571 1.82 10.57 -20.04
N ASN A 572 2.75 11.52 -19.98
CA ASN A 572 2.66 12.74 -20.77
C ASN A 572 2.87 12.49 -22.27
N ALA A 573 3.69 11.52 -22.67
CA ALA A 573 3.81 11.14 -24.08
C ALA A 573 2.53 10.47 -24.62
N VAL A 574 1.87 9.64 -23.81
CA VAL A 574 0.55 9.08 -24.12
C VAL A 574 -0.50 10.20 -24.20
N LEU A 575 -0.51 11.11 -23.23
CA LEU A 575 -1.47 12.21 -23.16
C LEU A 575 -1.38 13.11 -24.41
N GLN A 576 -0.17 13.41 -24.91
CA GLN A 576 0.01 14.17 -26.16
C GLN A 576 -0.71 13.56 -27.35
N ILE A 577 -0.69 12.23 -27.46
CA ILE A 577 -1.39 11.50 -28.53
C ILE A 577 -2.91 11.57 -28.31
N VAL A 578 -3.37 11.44 -27.08
CA VAL A 578 -4.80 11.46 -26.72
C VAL A 578 -5.44 12.82 -26.99
N ILE A 579 -4.79 13.90 -26.57
CA ILE A 579 -5.35 15.27 -26.68
C ILE A 579 -4.87 16.03 -27.92
N ASN A 580 -3.97 15.43 -28.71
CA ASN A 580 -3.36 16.04 -29.89
C ASN A 580 -2.74 17.42 -29.61
N LYS A 581 -2.05 17.56 -28.47
CA LYS A 581 -1.36 18.79 -28.04
C LYS A 581 0.06 18.43 -27.61
N SER A 582 1.03 19.28 -27.94
CA SER A 582 2.40 19.13 -27.44
C SER A 582 2.46 19.35 -25.94
N ILE A 583 3.18 18.47 -25.23
CA ILE A 583 3.44 18.57 -23.80
C ILE A 583 4.92 18.24 -23.60
N THR A 584 5.66 19.17 -23.02
CA THR A 584 7.07 18.95 -22.67
C THR A 584 7.18 18.83 -21.16
N CYS A 585 7.63 17.68 -20.68
CA CYS A 585 7.86 17.45 -19.26
C CYS A 585 9.31 17.06 -18.97
N THR A 586 9.80 17.49 -17.82
CA THR A 586 11.07 17.08 -17.25
C THR A 586 10.84 16.51 -15.86
N PHE A 587 11.65 15.55 -15.44
CA PHE A 587 11.59 15.00 -14.10
C PHE A 587 12.69 15.64 -13.26
N VAL A 588 12.31 16.31 -12.18
CA VAL A 588 13.19 17.15 -11.36
C VAL A 588 13.09 16.76 -9.89
N GLY A 589 14.11 17.10 -9.10
CA GLY A 589 14.18 16.81 -7.65
C GLY A 589 15.26 15.78 -7.28
N LYS A 590 15.54 15.68 -5.98
CA LYS A 590 16.64 14.83 -5.44
C LYS A 590 16.21 13.78 -4.42
N GLY A 591 15.13 13.99 -3.64
CA GLY A 591 14.65 13.08 -2.57
C GLY A 591 13.65 12.01 -3.02
N TYR A 592 13.18 11.17 -2.08
CA TYR A 592 12.18 10.12 -2.34
C TYR A 592 10.80 10.74 -2.67
N TYR A 593 10.36 11.70 -1.86
CA TYR A 593 9.07 12.39 -2.01
C TYR A 593 9.17 13.77 -2.69
N ASP A 594 10.38 14.31 -2.87
CA ASP A 594 10.62 15.65 -3.44
C ASP A 594 10.79 15.67 -4.97
N ARG A 595 10.70 14.50 -5.60
CA ARG A 595 10.78 14.37 -7.06
C ARG A 595 9.42 14.63 -7.68
N LYS A 596 9.39 15.43 -8.74
CA LYS A 596 8.16 15.79 -9.45
C LYS A 596 8.33 15.78 -10.95
N CYS A 597 7.20 15.57 -11.62
CA CYS A 597 7.07 15.79 -13.05
C CYS A 597 6.78 17.28 -13.28
N ASP A 598 7.66 17.98 -13.96
CA ASP A 598 7.53 19.38 -14.32
C ASP A 598 7.17 19.51 -15.79
N CYS A 599 5.91 19.84 -16.08
CA CYS A 599 5.41 20.06 -17.43
C CYS A 599 5.18 21.56 -17.74
N GLY A 600 5.78 22.47 -16.96
CA GLY A 600 5.56 23.92 -17.07
C GLY A 600 4.37 24.45 -16.25
N ASN A 601 3.73 23.60 -15.45
CA ASN A 601 2.57 23.92 -14.60
C ASN A 601 2.96 24.30 -13.16
N ASN A 602 4.08 25.00 -13.00
CA ASN A 602 4.66 25.35 -11.70
C ASN A 602 4.34 26.79 -11.28
N TYR A 603 3.17 27.31 -11.60
CA TYR A 603 2.81 28.67 -11.21
C TYR A 603 1.66 28.66 -10.20
N ILE A 604 1.65 29.64 -9.31
CA ILE A 604 0.54 29.91 -8.40
C ILE A 604 0.23 31.41 -8.46
N CYS A 605 -1.04 31.74 -8.27
CA CYS A 605 -1.38 33.13 -8.00
C CYS A 605 -0.95 33.49 -6.58
N ASP A 606 0.05 34.35 -6.45
CA ASP A 606 0.41 34.89 -5.14
C ASP A 606 -0.64 35.94 -4.74
N ALA A 607 -1.48 35.59 -3.78
CA ALA A 607 -2.57 36.45 -3.34
C ALA A 607 -2.10 37.78 -2.71
N ALA A 608 -0.87 37.83 -2.19
CA ALA A 608 -0.31 39.05 -1.61
C ALA A 608 0.26 39.98 -2.69
N LEU A 609 0.85 39.40 -3.74
CA LEU A 609 1.45 40.16 -4.84
C LEU A 609 0.49 40.38 -6.02
N MET A 610 -0.70 39.76 -5.99
CA MET A 610 -1.69 39.71 -7.09
C MET A 610 -1.04 39.41 -8.45
N MET A 611 -0.04 38.53 -8.44
CA MET A 611 0.69 38.22 -9.65
C MET A 611 1.02 36.74 -9.71
N CYS A 612 1.18 36.31 -10.95
CA CYS A 612 1.57 34.97 -11.23
C CYS A 612 3.05 34.76 -10.91
N VAL A 613 3.35 33.87 -9.95
CA VAL A 613 4.73 33.58 -9.57
C VAL A 613 5.08 32.12 -9.81
N PRO A 614 6.30 31.82 -10.28
CA PRO A 614 6.82 30.46 -10.25
C PRO A 614 6.87 29.96 -8.80
N ASN A 615 6.30 28.80 -8.55
CA ASN A 615 6.27 28.15 -7.25
C ASN A 615 6.48 26.65 -7.42
N LEU A 616 7.30 26.04 -6.58
CA LEU A 616 7.57 24.60 -6.64
C LEU A 616 6.34 23.73 -6.36
N ARG A 617 5.36 24.27 -5.62
CA ARG A 617 4.02 23.70 -5.42
C ARG A 617 2.97 24.35 -6.32
N GLY A 618 3.39 25.21 -7.25
CA GLY A 618 2.53 25.79 -8.25
C GLY A 618 1.87 24.70 -9.07
N THR A 619 0.61 24.94 -9.43
CA THR A 619 -0.25 23.96 -10.07
C THR A 619 -0.87 24.49 -11.36
N LEU A 620 -0.64 25.76 -11.68
CA LEU A 620 -1.13 26.41 -12.88
C LEU A 620 -0.02 26.48 -13.91
N SER A 621 -0.39 26.42 -15.19
CA SER A 621 0.50 26.93 -16.23
C SER A 621 0.69 28.44 -16.02
N LYS A 622 1.76 29.00 -16.56
CA LYS A 622 1.98 30.45 -16.50
C LYS A 622 0.75 31.22 -17.03
N ASP A 623 0.23 30.81 -18.18
CA ASP A 623 -0.91 31.46 -18.83
C ASP A 623 -2.21 31.31 -18.03
N ASP A 624 -2.46 30.16 -17.41
CA ASP A 624 -3.63 29.95 -16.54
C ASP A 624 -3.53 30.82 -15.27
N CYS A 625 -2.34 30.89 -14.70
CA CYS A 625 -2.04 31.67 -13.52
C CYS A 625 -2.14 33.18 -13.76
N GLU A 626 -1.64 33.67 -14.90
CA GLU A 626 -1.83 35.07 -15.30
C GLU A 626 -3.30 35.40 -15.53
N ARG A 627 -4.08 34.47 -16.09
CA ARG A 627 -5.55 34.64 -16.26
C ARG A 627 -6.33 34.58 -14.96
N GLU A 628 -5.95 33.71 -14.03
CA GLU A 628 -6.62 33.58 -12.74
C GLU A 628 -6.27 34.75 -11.81
N CYS A 629 -4.99 35.16 -11.76
CA CYS A 629 -4.59 36.35 -11.01
C CYS A 629 -5.20 37.62 -11.57
N GLY A 630 -5.30 37.77 -12.89
CA GLY A 630 -5.89 38.97 -13.51
C GLY A 630 -7.39 39.11 -13.29
N LYS A 631 -8.06 38.12 -12.68
CA LYS A 631 -9.49 38.14 -12.33
C LYS A 631 -9.76 38.37 -10.84
N GLN A 632 -8.73 38.24 -9.98
CA GLN A 632 -8.79 38.55 -8.54
C GLN A 632 -8.35 39.99 -8.31
#